data_AF-A0A0G4I317-F1
#
_entry.id   AF-A0A0G4I317-F1
#
_cell.length_a   1.000
_cell.length_b   1.000
_cell.length_c   1.000
_cell.angle_alpha   90.00
_cell.angle_beta   90.00
_cell.angle_gamma   90.00
#
_symmetry.space_group_name_H-M   'P 1'
#
loop_
_entity.id
_entity.type
_entity.pdbx_description
1 polymer ?
#
loop_
_entity_poly.entity_id
_entity_poly.type
_entity_poly.pdbx_seq_one_letter_code
_entity_poly.pdbx_strand_id
1 'polypeptide(L)'
;MSQLLEVNGSLIMILAASAIELTAASINCDNLAKVNMCSNEAAYAVAVGCVSVVCVLLQLILNRAAKNAAPKVEPWMSVFLIIWWIPGASVLTFRSPFVVAGNGYFASWAAVLFAGNFFRLSGLRKLFPSGVTGVTEALNAPPQNQGPVG
;
A
#
# COMPACT_ATOMS: atom_id res chain seq x y z
N MET A 1 16.34 13.95 -3.02
CA MET A 1 16.46 13.04 -4.20
C MET A 1 16.46 11.57 -3.76
N SER A 2 17.21 11.18 -2.72
CA SER A 2 17.21 9.82 -2.14
C SER A 2 15.82 9.31 -1.76
N GLN A 3 15.01 10.10 -1.06
CA GLN A 3 13.68 9.69 -0.62
C GLN A 3 12.71 9.37 -1.78
N LEU A 4 12.76 10.15 -2.87
CA LEU A 4 11.93 9.87 -4.06
C LEU A 4 12.35 8.56 -4.74
N LEU A 5 13.65 8.25 -4.75
CA LEU A 5 14.16 7.00 -5.30
C LEU A 5 13.69 5.79 -4.45
N GLU A 6 13.71 5.90 -3.13
CA GLU A 6 13.22 4.86 -2.21
C GLU A 6 11.71 4.62 -2.35
N VAL A 7 10.93 5.68 -2.48
CA VAL A 7 9.47 5.61 -2.73
C VAL A 7 9.19 4.93 -4.07
N ASN A 8 9.83 5.40 -5.14
CA ASN A 8 9.66 4.82 -6.48
C ASN A 8 10.13 3.36 -6.51
N GLY A 9 11.23 3.03 -5.84
CA GLY A 9 11.72 1.65 -5.72
C GLY A 9 10.68 0.75 -5.06
N SER A 10 10.06 1.19 -3.96
CA SER A 10 8.99 0.43 -3.30
C SER A 10 7.79 0.22 -4.21
N LEU A 11 7.35 1.28 -4.92
CA LEU A 11 6.25 1.20 -5.88
C LEU A 11 6.56 0.24 -7.03
N ILE A 12 7.77 0.28 -7.60
CA ILE A 12 8.19 -0.64 -8.66
C ILE A 12 8.16 -2.10 -8.17
N MET A 13 8.58 -2.36 -6.93
CA MET A 13 8.52 -3.70 -6.36
C MET A 13 7.08 -4.18 -6.12
N ILE A 14 6.18 -3.29 -5.65
CA ILE A 14 4.75 -3.61 -5.57
C ILE A 14 4.18 -3.88 -6.96
N LEU A 15 4.54 -3.09 -7.98
CA LEU A 15 4.09 -3.28 -9.36
C LEU A 15 4.51 -4.65 -9.90
N ALA A 16 5.79 -5.02 -9.70
CA ALA A 16 6.31 -6.32 -10.13
C ALA A 16 5.58 -7.47 -9.42
N ALA A 17 5.41 -7.39 -8.10
CA ALA A 17 4.65 -8.38 -7.34
C ALA A 17 3.18 -8.47 -7.81
N SER A 18 2.53 -7.33 -8.04
CA SER A 18 1.15 -7.26 -8.53
C SER A 18 1.02 -7.89 -9.92
N ALA A 19 2.00 -7.68 -10.82
CA ALA A 19 1.97 -8.27 -12.15
C ALA A 19 2.19 -9.79 -12.13
N ILE A 20 3.07 -10.29 -11.25
CA ILE A 20 3.30 -11.74 -11.07
C ILE A 20 2.03 -12.40 -10.49
N GLU A 21 1.45 -11.79 -9.46
CA GLU A 21 0.19 -12.25 -8.85
C GLU A 21 -0.94 -12.24 -9.87
N LEU A 22 -1.16 -11.13 -10.58
CA LEU A 22 -2.19 -10.99 -11.61
C LEU A 22 -2.05 -12.02 -12.72
N THR A 23 -0.82 -12.31 -13.16
CA THR A 23 -0.56 -13.34 -14.18
C THR A 23 -0.94 -14.72 -13.66
N ALA A 24 -0.53 -15.06 -12.44
CA ALA A 24 -0.88 -16.33 -11.81
C ALA A 24 -2.40 -16.46 -11.59
N ALA A 25 -3.06 -15.38 -11.17
CA ALA A 25 -4.51 -15.33 -10.98
C ALA A 25 -5.25 -15.47 -12.31
N SER A 26 -4.80 -14.80 -13.36
CA SER A 26 -5.40 -14.88 -14.71
C SER A 26 -5.30 -16.28 -15.28
N ILE A 27 -4.14 -16.95 -15.16
CA ILE A 27 -3.98 -18.34 -15.61
C ILE A 27 -4.91 -19.27 -14.82
N ASN A 28 -5.04 -19.07 -13.51
CA ASN A 28 -5.95 -19.88 -12.69
C ASN A 28 -7.42 -19.65 -13.10
N CYS A 29 -7.82 -18.39 -13.28
CA CYS A 29 -9.15 -18.02 -13.76
C CYS A 29 -9.45 -18.61 -15.14
N ASP A 30 -8.53 -18.52 -16.10
CA ASP A 30 -8.71 -19.08 -17.46
C ASP A 30 -8.90 -20.60 -17.44
N ASN A 31 -8.18 -21.30 -16.57
CA ASN A 31 -8.36 -22.74 -16.41
C ASN A 31 -9.72 -23.09 -15.80
N LEU A 32 -10.21 -22.28 -14.86
CA LEU A 32 -11.55 -22.44 -14.28
C LEU A 32 -12.67 -21.96 -15.21
N ALA A 33 -12.40 -21.03 -16.11
CA ALA A 33 -13.36 -20.52 -17.09
C ALA A 33 -13.80 -21.63 -18.06
N LYS A 34 -12.92 -22.59 -18.38
CA LYS A 34 -13.24 -23.77 -19.21
C LYS A 34 -14.37 -24.63 -18.63
N VAL A 35 -14.60 -24.55 -17.33
CA VAL A 35 -15.69 -25.24 -16.61
C VAL A 35 -16.73 -24.25 -16.05
N ASN A 36 -16.73 -22.99 -16.50
CA ASN A 36 -17.61 -21.91 -16.03
C ASN A 36 -17.52 -21.61 -14.52
N MET A 37 -16.34 -21.77 -13.91
CA MET A 37 -16.12 -21.60 -12.47
C MET A 37 -15.22 -20.42 -12.09
N CYS A 38 -14.76 -19.58 -13.04
CA CYS A 38 -14.04 -18.36 -12.66
C CYS A 38 -15.00 -17.33 -12.04
N SER A 39 -15.20 -17.49 -10.73
CA SER A 39 -16.07 -16.69 -9.90
C SER A 39 -15.45 -16.60 -8.50
N ASN A 40 -16.03 -15.76 -7.63
CA ASN A 40 -15.63 -15.65 -6.23
C ASN A 40 -14.13 -15.37 -6.06
N GLU A 41 -13.37 -16.25 -5.42
CA GLU A 41 -11.97 -16.06 -5.04
C GLU A 41 -11.02 -15.97 -6.24
N ALA A 42 -11.29 -16.73 -7.31
CA ALA A 42 -10.47 -16.69 -8.51
C ALA A 42 -10.61 -15.33 -9.24
N ALA A 43 -11.85 -14.85 -9.38
CA ALA A 43 -12.11 -13.53 -9.94
C ALA A 43 -11.61 -12.40 -9.02
N TYR A 44 -11.73 -12.59 -7.70
CA TYR A 44 -11.19 -11.67 -6.70
C TYR A 44 -9.66 -11.56 -6.79
N ALA A 45 -8.94 -12.66 -6.98
CA ALA A 45 -7.47 -12.63 -7.17
C ALA A 45 -7.08 -11.77 -8.38
N VAL A 46 -7.74 -11.95 -9.53
CA VAL A 46 -7.53 -11.09 -10.72
C VAL A 46 -7.80 -9.61 -10.40
N ALA A 47 -8.87 -9.33 -9.65
CA ALA A 47 -9.21 -7.97 -9.25
C ALA A 47 -8.15 -7.35 -8.31
N VAL A 48 -7.63 -8.10 -7.34
CA VAL A 48 -6.60 -7.65 -6.39
C VAL A 48 -5.36 -7.16 -7.14
N GLY A 49 -4.82 -7.99 -8.04
CA GLY A 49 -3.66 -7.64 -8.86
C GLY A 49 -3.93 -6.47 -9.79
N CYS A 50 -5.07 -6.46 -10.49
CA CYS A 50 -5.42 -5.40 -11.45
C CYS A 50 -5.56 -4.03 -10.79
N VAL A 51 -6.31 -3.94 -9.68
CA VAL A 51 -6.49 -2.68 -8.94
C VAL A 51 -5.14 -2.17 -8.42
N SER A 52 -4.30 -3.05 -7.88
CA SER A 52 -2.97 -2.67 -7.41
C SER A 52 -2.08 -2.14 -8.55
N VAL A 53 -2.05 -2.81 -9.71
CA VAL A 53 -1.31 -2.34 -10.90
C VAL A 53 -1.75 -0.93 -11.28
N VAL A 54 -3.06 -0.68 -11.37
CA VAL A 54 -3.60 0.65 -11.73
C VAL A 54 -3.20 1.69 -10.69
N CYS A 55 -3.42 1.43 -9.41
CA CYS A 55 -3.09 2.36 -8.33
C CYS A 55 -1.59 2.72 -8.30
N VAL A 56 -0.72 1.73 -8.47
CA VAL A 56 0.73 1.94 -8.47
C VAL A 56 1.20 2.68 -9.72
N LEU A 57 0.67 2.35 -10.90
CA LEU A 57 0.98 3.09 -12.13
C LEU A 57 0.55 4.56 -12.02
N LEU A 58 -0.64 4.83 -11.49
CA LEU A 58 -1.10 6.20 -11.25
C LEU A 58 -0.17 6.94 -10.29
N GLN A 59 0.25 6.32 -9.18
CA GLN A 59 1.20 6.92 -8.25
C GLN A 59 2.57 7.19 -8.89
N LEU A 60 3.10 6.27 -9.69
CA LEU A 60 4.36 6.47 -10.43
C LEU A 60 4.25 7.62 -11.45
N ILE A 61 3.12 7.72 -12.15
CA ILE A 61 2.84 8.85 -13.06
C ILE A 61 2.77 10.16 -12.28
N LEU A 62 2.08 10.20 -11.14
CA LEU A 62 2.01 11.38 -10.28
C LEU A 62 3.41 11.81 -9.81
N ASN A 63 4.23 10.86 -9.36
CA ASN A 63 5.61 11.13 -8.93
C ASN A 63 6.47 11.73 -10.06
N ARG A 64 6.16 11.41 -11.32
CA ARG A 64 6.90 11.90 -12.50
C ARG A 64 6.36 13.21 -13.08
N ALA A 65 5.05 13.35 -13.19
CA ALA A 65 4.35 14.41 -13.92
C ALA A 65 3.81 15.53 -13.01
N ALA A 66 3.46 15.22 -11.76
CA ALA A 66 2.80 16.14 -10.84
C ALA A 66 3.49 16.18 -9.47
N LYS A 67 4.77 16.59 -9.46
CA LYS A 67 5.65 16.60 -8.28
C LYS A 67 5.09 17.34 -7.05
N ASN A 68 4.19 18.31 -7.25
CA ASN A 68 3.55 19.07 -6.17
C ASN A 68 2.32 18.37 -5.58
N ALA A 69 1.64 17.53 -6.38
CA ALA A 69 0.45 16.79 -5.97
C ALA A 69 0.82 15.43 -5.35
N ALA A 70 1.86 14.77 -5.87
CA ALA A 70 2.24 13.43 -5.46
C ALA A 70 2.46 13.28 -3.94
N PRO A 71 3.18 14.18 -3.25
CA PRO A 71 3.39 14.07 -1.80
C PRO A 71 2.11 14.19 -0.96
N LYS A 72 1.05 14.78 -1.51
CA LYS A 72 -0.26 14.89 -0.85
C LYS A 72 -1.09 13.62 -1.00
N VAL A 73 -0.91 12.89 -2.11
CA VAL A 73 -1.64 11.65 -2.43
C VAL A 73 -0.93 10.42 -1.86
N GLU A 74 0.40 10.43 -1.84
CA GLU A 74 1.25 9.33 -1.35
C GLU A 74 0.78 8.70 -0.02
N PRO A 75 0.45 9.47 1.03
CA PRO A 75 0.09 8.86 2.31
C PRO A 75 -1.24 8.08 2.23
N TRP A 76 -2.24 8.65 1.54
CA TRP A 76 -3.54 8.00 1.32
C TRP A 76 -3.38 6.75 0.46
N MET A 77 -2.58 6.83 -0.60
CA MET A 77 -2.30 5.68 -1.46
C MET A 77 -1.59 4.57 -0.69
N SER A 78 -0.67 4.92 0.20
CA SER A 78 0.07 3.93 1.00
C SER A 78 -0.83 3.18 1.99
N VAL A 79 -1.75 3.87 2.65
CA VAL A 79 -2.75 3.27 3.54
C VAL A 79 -3.66 2.33 2.75
N PHE A 80 -4.15 2.81 1.60
CA PHE A 80 -4.98 2.00 0.71
C PHE A 80 -4.28 0.71 0.31
N LEU A 81 -3.02 0.77 -0.16
CA LEU A 81 -2.29 -0.42 -0.60
C LEU A 81 -2.05 -1.43 0.52
N ILE A 82 -1.80 -1.00 1.76
CA ILE A 82 -1.71 -1.92 2.91
C ILE A 82 -3.05 -2.61 3.16
N ILE A 83 -4.13 -1.84 3.25
CA ILE A 83 -5.47 -2.36 3.51
C ILE A 83 -5.95 -3.23 2.35
N TRP A 84 -5.47 -2.98 1.13
CA TRP A 84 -5.77 -3.79 -0.04
C TRP A 84 -5.02 -5.13 -0.01
N TRP A 85 -3.70 -5.08 0.25
CA TRP A 85 -2.86 -6.27 0.15
C TRP A 85 -2.92 -7.20 1.35
N ILE A 86 -3.14 -6.73 2.58
CA ILE A 86 -3.20 -7.63 3.75
C ILE A 86 -4.39 -8.62 3.66
N PRO A 87 -5.65 -8.16 3.48
CA PRO A 87 -6.78 -9.06 3.29
C PRO A 87 -6.67 -9.82 1.97
N GLY A 88 -6.19 -9.17 0.90
CA GLY A 88 -5.96 -9.80 -0.40
C GLY A 88 -5.05 -11.03 -0.26
N ALA A 89 -3.83 -10.85 0.23
CA ALA A 89 -2.89 -11.94 0.47
C ALA A 89 -3.49 -13.00 1.39
N SER A 90 -4.18 -12.61 2.47
CA SER A 90 -4.78 -13.57 3.39
C SER A 90 -5.84 -14.46 2.71
N VAL A 91 -6.77 -13.87 1.97
CA VAL A 91 -7.79 -14.64 1.23
C VAL A 91 -7.14 -15.51 0.16
N LEU A 92 -6.21 -14.94 -0.61
CA LEU A 92 -5.57 -15.62 -1.73
C LEU A 92 -4.75 -16.83 -1.28
N THR A 93 -4.10 -16.76 -0.10
CA THR A 93 -3.18 -17.81 0.36
C THR A 93 -3.75 -18.76 1.41
N PHE A 94 -4.74 -18.35 2.19
CA PHE A 94 -5.37 -19.25 3.18
C PHE A 94 -6.66 -19.89 2.67
N ARG A 95 -7.31 -19.32 1.63
CA ARG A 95 -8.55 -19.84 1.08
C ARG A 95 -8.40 -20.37 -0.34
N SER A 96 -8.08 -19.52 -1.30
CA SER A 96 -7.95 -19.86 -2.73
C SER A 96 -7.53 -18.60 -3.52
N PRO A 97 -6.81 -18.70 -4.65
CA PRO A 97 -6.33 -19.93 -5.30
C PRO A 97 -4.92 -20.36 -4.91
N PHE A 98 -4.17 -19.54 -4.17
CA PHE A 98 -2.76 -19.76 -3.88
C PHE A 98 -2.55 -20.45 -2.53
N VAL A 99 -3.27 -21.53 -2.23
CA VAL A 99 -3.08 -22.27 -0.97
C VAL A 99 -1.80 -23.11 -0.93
N VAL A 100 -1.24 -23.41 -2.11
CA VAL A 100 0.06 -24.06 -2.26
C VAL A 100 1.10 -23.00 -2.59
N ALA A 101 2.27 -23.10 -1.95
CA ALA A 101 3.37 -22.20 -2.20
C ALA A 101 3.77 -22.22 -3.69
N GLY A 102 3.90 -21.03 -4.28
CA GLY A 102 4.17 -20.82 -5.69
C GLY A 102 4.20 -19.33 -6.03
N ASN A 103 4.29 -18.99 -7.31
CA ASN A 103 4.49 -17.60 -7.74
C ASN A 103 3.44 -16.63 -7.19
N GLY A 104 2.14 -16.97 -7.29
CA GLY A 104 1.06 -16.14 -6.75
C GLY A 104 1.09 -15.99 -5.22
N TYR A 105 1.46 -17.07 -4.51
CA TYR A 105 1.63 -17.05 -3.05
C TYR A 105 2.72 -16.05 -2.64
N PHE A 106 3.94 -16.21 -3.19
CA PHE A 106 5.08 -15.37 -2.82
C PHE A 106 4.90 -13.94 -3.30
N ALA A 107 4.31 -13.73 -4.47
CA ALA A 107 4.02 -12.40 -4.99
C ALA A 107 3.01 -11.64 -4.10
N SER A 108 1.96 -12.31 -3.62
CA SER A 108 0.97 -11.70 -2.73
C SER A 108 1.62 -11.18 -1.44
N TRP A 109 2.48 -11.99 -0.79
CA TRP A 109 3.18 -11.57 0.41
C TRP A 109 4.30 -10.56 0.15
N ALA A 110 4.99 -10.65 -0.98
CA ALA A 110 5.95 -9.62 -1.39
C ALA A 110 5.25 -8.25 -1.54
N ALA A 111 4.07 -8.21 -2.15
CA ALA A 111 3.29 -6.99 -2.28
C ALA A 111 2.91 -6.40 -0.91
N VAL A 112 2.54 -7.22 0.09
CA VAL A 112 2.32 -6.77 1.48
C VAL A 112 3.56 -6.13 2.07
N LEU A 113 4.73 -6.77 1.94
CA LEU A 113 5.99 -6.26 2.50
C LEU A 113 6.39 -4.92 1.88
N PHE A 114 6.29 -4.80 0.56
CA PHE A 114 6.65 -3.56 -0.13
C PHE A 114 5.59 -2.46 0.05
N ALA A 115 4.31 -2.79 0.20
CA ALA A 115 3.28 -1.85 0.63
C ALA A 115 3.55 -1.33 2.06
N GLY A 116 4.00 -2.20 2.96
CA GLY A 116 4.52 -1.86 4.28
C GLY A 116 5.68 -0.87 4.24
N ASN A 117 6.67 -1.13 3.38
CA ASN A 117 7.80 -0.20 3.21
C ASN A 117 7.37 1.13 2.58
N PHE A 118 6.47 1.11 1.59
CA PHE A 118 5.91 2.34 1.00
C PHE A 118 5.17 3.17 2.05
N PHE A 119 4.32 2.55 2.87
CA PHE A 119 3.65 3.22 4.00
C PHE A 119 4.62 3.80 5.02
N ARG A 120 5.72 3.10 5.35
CA ARG A 120 6.76 3.63 6.23
C ARG A 120 7.39 4.91 5.67
N LEU A 121 7.62 4.97 4.36
CA LEU A 121 8.23 6.10 3.67
C LEU A 121 7.25 7.27 3.45
N SER A 122 5.99 6.96 3.13
CA SER A 122 4.95 7.96 2.90
C SER A 122 4.34 8.49 4.19
N GLY A 123 4.31 7.67 5.24
CA GLY A 123 4.15 8.00 6.65
C GLY A 123 2.76 8.43 7.12
N LEU A 124 2.30 7.87 8.24
CA LEU A 124 1.14 8.36 9.00
C LEU A 124 1.37 9.81 9.53
N ARG A 125 2.64 10.20 9.73
CA ARG A 125 3.02 11.56 10.18
C ARG A 125 2.59 12.66 9.21
N LYS A 126 2.56 12.39 7.91
CA LYS A 126 2.08 13.36 6.91
C LYS A 126 0.55 13.49 6.93
N LEU A 127 -0.16 12.46 7.39
CA LEU A 127 -1.63 12.47 7.52
C LEU A 127 -2.10 13.22 8.76
N PHE A 128 -1.32 13.22 9.85
CA PHE A 128 -1.67 13.89 11.11
C PHE A 128 -0.59 14.87 11.58
N PRO A 129 -0.38 15.99 10.87
CA PRO A 129 0.58 17.01 11.27
C PRO A 129 0.23 17.72 12.60
N SER A 130 -1.07 17.80 12.96
CA SER A 130 -1.56 18.66 14.06
C SER A 130 -1.45 18.05 15.47
N GLY A 131 -1.20 16.74 15.61
CA GLY A 131 -1.21 16.08 16.92
C GLY A 131 0.10 16.21 17.72
N VAL A 132 1.21 16.49 17.04
CA VAL A 132 2.56 16.49 17.66
C VAL A 132 3.01 17.89 18.05
N THR A 133 2.68 18.91 17.25
CA THR A 133 3.09 20.30 17.49
C THR A 133 2.49 20.88 18.77
N GLY A 134 1.19 20.66 19.02
CA GLY A 134 0.52 21.17 20.22
C GLY A 134 1.06 20.58 21.53
N VAL A 135 1.53 19.32 21.50
CA VAL A 135 2.14 18.68 22.68
C VAL A 135 3.55 19.23 22.93
N THR A 136 4.34 19.47 21.87
CA THR A 136 5.67 20.07 22.02
C THR A 136 5.63 21.54 22.44
N GLU A 137 4.64 22.32 22.03
CA GLU A 137 4.43 23.69 22.51
C GLU A 137 3.98 23.71 23.98
N ALA A 138 3.10 22.79 24.38
CA ALA A 138 2.66 22.68 25.77
C ALA A 138 3.79 22.25 26.73
N LEU A 139 4.72 21.39 26.28
CA LEU A 139 5.86 20.95 27.09
C LEU A 139 7.01 21.96 27.14
N ASN A 140 7.15 22.81 26.11
CA ASN A 140 8.17 23.86 26.07
C ASN A 140 7.64 25.22 26.57
N ALA A 141 6.39 25.29 27.04
CA ALA A 141 5.83 26.52 27.59
C ALA A 141 6.62 26.91 28.86
N PRO A 142 7.15 28.13 28.94
CA PRO A 142 7.84 28.59 30.14
C PRO A 142 6.88 28.54 31.35
N PRO A 143 7.37 28.19 32.55
CA PRO A 143 6.54 28.18 33.75
C PRO A 143 5.90 29.55 33.93
N GLN A 144 4.57 29.57 33.99
CA GLN A 144 3.78 30.78 34.24
C GLN A 144 4.16 31.29 35.64
N ASN A 145 4.89 32.41 35.68
CA ASN A 145 5.27 33.06 36.92
C ASN A 145 3.99 33.60 37.58
N GLN A 146 3.45 32.87 38.54
CA GLN A 146 2.31 33.32 39.33
C GLN A 146 2.77 34.51 40.17
N GLY A 147 2.40 35.72 39.73
CA GLY A 147 2.67 36.95 40.48
C GLY A 147 2.04 36.89 41.88
N PRO A 148 2.59 37.65 42.84
CA PRO A 148 2.18 37.55 44.24
C PRO A 148 0.70 37.92 44.39
N VAL A 149 -0.04 37.01 45.00
CA VAL A 149 -1.40 37.27 45.49
C VAL A 149 -1.27 38.29 46.61
N GLY A 150 -1.74 39.51 46.35
CA GLY A 150 -1.77 40.61 47.32
C GLY A 150 -2.80 40.40 48.42
#